data_AF-A0A932WQM9-F1
#
_entry.id   AF-A0A932WQM9-F1
#
_cell.length_a   1.000
_cell.length_b   1.000
_cell.length_c   1.000
_cell.angle_alpha   90.00
_cell.angle_beta   90.00
_cell.angle_gamma   90.00
#
_symmetry.space_group_name_H-M   'P 1'
#
loop_
_entity.id
_entity.type
_entity.pdbx_description
1 polymer ?
#
loop_
_entity_poly.entity_id
_entity_poly.type
_entity_poly.pdbx_seq_one_letter_code
_entity_poly.pdbx_strand_id
1 'polypeptide(L)'
;MSPADASRGAVNAPRPVTPPPSEFFRQIARFLYTQNPFYLLSVAFVLHSTRLWYRQAAGPFDPWPLMAIICGYIVLVAAVGFVLVRFGKVWDDARSIFLILLLLFVEISLTFDGVLVSQPATGRTLLLIGLALAAVVSEALLIGLRIRLPVLYRAPFHLFLALLFLYPLAIVTGLGDDTSAAVWRVYLFSPVAAAVLLTLLPAIRRGPQYVAETGTPWRWPWFPWSLFGFLTICTGLRSYALSLSFDTVLMQKLNDAMRLDSAFGLYFLAPLLLAVAVLLLEAGIVARSRRIQILALVTPFVCLVLSMTPRGGSAPYADFLARFMGRIGSPLWLSVIAGMAFLAYARLRKVRYAGESFWAALLIVSCVSRATVDLDGVVPPQTWALWFAAVVQGVAGVRQRRSWRVFASAICAIAALRSDLLVRFETVYRNGMPLLAAGIAVLAVGALFDDAFARCLRGAGVPMLVTAAIFTAAFPGAYVDGLPAWSAPSFGAAIAGATLAYAYAICSPVYFFTGLANVVLFLGRTLYELAGGLRRMFDWEGATWFVWGLVWFALGAMISARKAGLANWLARFVPRGRKESA
;
A
#
# COMPACT_ATOMS: atom_id res chain seq x y z
N MET A 1 34.83 17.79 -44.01
CA MET A 1 34.02 16.65 -43.52
C MET A 1 32.57 16.94 -43.86
N SER A 2 31.93 16.03 -44.59
CA SER A 2 30.60 16.19 -45.20
C SER A 2 29.48 16.06 -44.14
N PRO A 3 28.31 16.74 -44.30
CA PRO A 3 27.16 16.60 -43.40
C PRO A 3 26.44 15.23 -43.43
N ALA A 4 27.04 14.20 -44.05
CA ALA A 4 26.40 12.92 -44.33
C ALA A 4 26.57 11.85 -43.22
N ASP A 5 27.34 12.10 -42.17
CA ASP A 5 27.70 11.06 -41.17
C ASP A 5 26.94 11.12 -39.83
N ALA A 6 25.96 12.03 -39.68
CA ALA A 6 25.31 12.27 -38.38
C ALA A 6 24.08 11.38 -38.07
N SER A 7 23.70 10.41 -38.92
CA SER A 7 22.43 9.66 -38.78
C SER A 7 22.55 8.16 -38.52
N ARG A 8 23.70 7.66 -38.02
CA ARG A 8 23.89 6.24 -37.65
C ARG A 8 24.10 6.01 -36.14
N GLY A 9 23.25 6.59 -35.31
CA GLY A 9 23.36 6.51 -33.85
C GLY A 9 22.06 6.20 -33.10
N ALA A 10 21.05 5.59 -33.73
CA ALA A 10 19.88 5.08 -33.00
C ALA A 10 20.22 3.70 -32.43
N VAL A 11 20.82 3.69 -31.24
CA VAL A 11 21.08 2.49 -30.43
C VAL A 11 19.73 1.83 -30.12
N ASN A 12 19.53 0.64 -30.69
CA ASN A 12 18.44 -0.27 -30.36
C ASN A 12 18.34 -0.45 -28.84
N ALA A 13 17.26 0.06 -28.23
CA ALA A 13 16.93 -0.29 -26.86
C ALA A 13 16.62 -1.81 -26.83
N PRO A 14 17.31 -2.62 -26.01
CA PRO A 14 17.05 -4.04 -25.93
C PRO A 14 15.61 -4.26 -25.45
N ARG A 15 14.84 -5.00 -26.24
CA ARG A 15 13.53 -5.51 -25.82
C ARG A 15 13.72 -6.34 -24.54
N PRO A 16 12.81 -6.28 -23.55
CA PRO A 16 12.87 -7.17 -22.39
C PRO A 16 12.73 -8.61 -22.87
N VAL A 17 13.85 -9.31 -22.94
CA VAL A 17 13.91 -10.75 -23.22
C VAL A 17 13.41 -11.44 -21.96
N THR A 18 12.26 -12.09 -22.03
CA THR A 18 11.84 -13.07 -21.03
C THR A 18 12.92 -14.15 -20.96
N PRO A 19 13.56 -14.41 -19.80
CA PRO A 19 14.63 -15.38 -19.72
C PRO A 19 14.13 -16.76 -20.15
N PRO A 20 14.90 -17.52 -20.94
CA PRO A 20 14.53 -18.87 -21.32
C PRO A 20 14.33 -19.74 -20.06
N PRO A 21 13.44 -20.74 -20.07
CA PRO A 21 13.15 -21.58 -18.91
C PRO A 21 14.40 -22.24 -18.29
N SER A 22 15.47 -22.43 -19.06
CA SER A 22 16.77 -22.91 -18.57
C SER A 22 17.51 -21.96 -17.62
N GLU A 23 17.30 -20.64 -17.71
CA GLU A 23 17.85 -19.64 -16.77
C GLU A 23 17.13 -19.69 -15.42
N PHE A 24 15.82 -19.96 -15.41
CA PHE A 24 15.04 -20.12 -14.17
C PHE A 24 15.47 -21.39 -13.41
N PHE A 25 15.62 -22.52 -14.10
CA PHE A 25 16.16 -23.74 -13.49
C PHE A 25 17.62 -23.57 -13.05
N ARG A 26 18.43 -22.82 -13.78
CA ARG A 26 19.81 -22.51 -13.39
C ARG A 26 19.88 -21.52 -12.22
N GLN A 27 18.93 -20.59 -12.10
CA GLN A 27 18.76 -19.71 -10.93
C GLN A 27 18.28 -20.49 -9.70
N ILE A 28 17.31 -21.41 -9.86
CA ILE A 28 16.86 -22.29 -8.78
C ILE A 28 17.98 -23.23 -8.36
N ALA A 29 18.70 -23.84 -9.30
CA ALA A 29 19.84 -24.71 -8.99
C ALA A 29 20.96 -23.92 -8.29
N ARG A 30 21.26 -22.70 -8.77
CA ARG A 30 22.25 -21.82 -8.14
C ARG A 30 21.77 -21.37 -6.75
N PHE A 31 20.47 -21.11 -6.55
CA PHE A 31 19.85 -20.80 -5.26
C PHE A 31 19.88 -21.99 -4.29
N LEU A 32 19.51 -23.19 -4.73
CA LEU A 32 19.58 -24.44 -3.96
C LEU A 32 21.02 -24.78 -3.56
N TYR A 33 21.98 -24.55 -4.46
CA TYR A 33 23.41 -24.79 -4.23
C TYR A 33 24.06 -23.74 -3.33
N THR A 34 23.58 -22.49 -3.33
CA THR A 34 24.13 -21.41 -2.48
C THR A 34 23.36 -21.18 -1.17
N GLN A 35 22.14 -21.68 -1.02
CA GLN A 35 21.32 -21.48 0.19
C GLN A 35 21.02 -22.76 0.98
N ASN A 36 21.54 -23.92 0.54
CA ASN A 36 21.48 -25.23 1.19
C ASN A 36 20.23 -25.44 2.10
N PRO A 37 19.04 -25.65 1.51
CA PRO A 37 17.78 -25.77 2.25
C PRO A 37 17.74 -27.01 3.16
N PHE A 38 18.69 -27.94 3.02
CA PHE A 38 18.75 -29.16 3.81
C PHE A 38 18.95 -28.89 5.29
N TYR A 39 19.61 -27.79 5.67
CA TYR A 39 19.69 -27.40 7.08
C TYR A 39 18.31 -27.02 7.65
N LEU A 40 17.50 -26.29 6.89
CA LEU A 40 16.15 -25.90 7.31
C LEU A 40 15.21 -27.11 7.35
N LEU A 41 15.34 -28.01 6.38
CA LEU A 41 14.62 -29.28 6.33
C LEU A 41 15.00 -30.20 7.51
N SER A 42 16.30 -30.30 7.84
CA SER A 42 16.80 -31.04 9.00
C SER A 42 16.19 -30.53 10.30
N VAL A 43 16.16 -29.21 10.48
CA VAL A 43 15.50 -28.58 11.63
C VAL A 43 14.01 -28.92 11.64
N ALA A 44 13.31 -28.75 10.52
CA ALA A 44 11.89 -29.09 10.43
C ALA A 44 11.61 -30.56 10.80
N PHE A 45 12.45 -31.50 10.37
CA PHE A 45 12.33 -32.92 10.75
C PHE A 45 12.63 -33.17 12.23
N VAL A 46 13.64 -32.52 12.81
CA VAL A 46 13.94 -32.63 14.26
C VAL A 46 12.79 -32.04 15.11
N LEU A 47 12.20 -30.94 14.67
CA LEU A 47 11.04 -30.34 15.34
C LEU A 47 9.77 -31.17 15.17
N HIS A 48 9.57 -31.77 14.01
CA HIS A 48 8.45 -32.66 13.77
C HIS A 48 8.57 -33.98 14.55
N SER A 49 9.77 -34.56 14.61
CA SER A 49 10.03 -35.83 15.32
C SER A 49 9.88 -35.66 16.82
N THR A 50 10.38 -34.56 17.38
CA THR A 50 10.15 -34.20 18.78
C THR A 50 8.64 -34.09 19.04
N ARG A 51 7.88 -33.31 18.26
CA ARG A 51 6.41 -33.19 18.40
C ARG A 51 5.64 -34.52 18.29
N LEU A 52 6.04 -35.42 17.39
CA LEU A 52 5.41 -36.74 17.22
C LEU A 52 5.66 -37.65 18.42
N TRP A 53 6.89 -37.65 18.96
CA TRP A 53 7.24 -38.41 20.15
C TRP A 53 6.39 -37.97 21.36
N TYR A 54 6.03 -36.69 21.43
CA TYR A 54 5.17 -36.13 22.49
C TYR A 54 3.68 -36.48 22.38
N ARG A 55 3.14 -36.76 21.18
CA ARG A 55 1.71 -37.11 21.04
C ARG A 55 1.39 -38.51 21.54
N GLN A 56 2.38 -39.40 21.67
CA GLN A 56 2.18 -40.82 21.97
C GLN A 56 2.30 -41.18 23.48
N ALA A 57 2.85 -40.30 24.33
CA ALA A 57 3.06 -40.56 25.76
C ALA A 57 2.00 -39.86 26.64
N ALA A 58 0.89 -40.53 26.93
CA ALA A 58 -0.24 -40.02 27.70
C ALA A 58 -0.04 -40.07 29.25
N GLY A 59 1.03 -39.47 29.79
CA GLY A 59 1.34 -39.44 31.23
C GLY A 59 1.80 -38.06 31.75
N PRO A 60 1.98 -37.86 33.08
CA PRO A 60 2.48 -36.61 33.65
C PRO A 60 3.86 -36.27 33.10
N PHE A 61 3.92 -35.12 32.43
CA PHE A 61 4.98 -34.71 31.52
C PHE A 61 6.20 -34.14 32.25
N ASP A 62 7.40 -34.64 31.91
CA ASP A 62 8.68 -34.04 32.31
C ASP A 62 9.28 -33.20 31.15
N PRO A 63 9.37 -31.87 31.28
CA PRO A 63 9.91 -30.98 30.23
C PRO A 63 11.44 -31.02 30.07
N TRP A 64 12.17 -31.53 31.07
CA TRP A 64 13.63 -31.40 31.11
C TRP A 64 14.37 -32.16 29.99
N PRO A 65 13.98 -33.39 29.61
CA PRO A 65 14.60 -34.09 28.48
C PRO A 65 14.46 -33.34 27.15
N LEU A 66 13.29 -32.73 26.90
CA LEU A 66 13.05 -31.93 25.70
C LEU A 66 13.98 -30.72 25.65
N MET A 67 14.11 -30.00 26.78
CA MET A 67 15.05 -28.90 26.92
C MET A 67 16.47 -29.36 26.59
N ALA A 68 16.93 -30.47 27.18
CA ALA A 68 18.26 -31.00 26.96
C ALA A 68 18.52 -31.34 25.47
N ILE A 69 17.56 -31.98 24.80
CA ILE A 69 17.66 -32.35 23.39
C ILE A 69 17.76 -31.11 22.49
N ILE A 70 16.86 -30.13 22.66
CA ILE A 70 16.87 -28.91 21.85
C ILE A 70 18.15 -28.09 22.12
N CYS A 71 18.55 -27.96 23.39
CA CYS A 71 19.78 -27.26 23.76
C CYS A 71 21.02 -27.94 23.15
N GLY A 72 21.10 -29.27 23.25
CA GLY A 72 22.17 -30.05 22.64
C GLY A 72 22.24 -29.86 21.13
N TYR A 73 21.08 -29.84 20.46
CA TYR A 73 21.01 -29.58 19.01
C TYR A 73 21.44 -28.16 18.66
N ILE A 74 21.02 -27.14 19.41
CA ILE A 74 21.47 -25.74 19.24
C ILE A 74 22.99 -25.64 19.33
N VAL A 75 23.59 -26.25 20.37
CA VAL A 75 25.05 -26.24 20.58
C VAL A 75 25.76 -26.96 19.44
N LEU A 76 25.22 -28.10 18.98
CA LEU A 76 25.76 -28.84 17.85
C LEU A 76 25.75 -27.99 16.56
N VAL A 77 24.61 -27.38 16.23
CA VAL A 77 24.47 -26.51 15.05
C VAL A 77 25.40 -25.30 15.14
N ALA A 78 25.54 -24.71 16.33
CA ALA A 78 26.48 -23.61 16.57
C ALA A 78 27.94 -24.06 16.39
N ALA A 79 28.32 -25.23 16.91
CA ALA A 79 29.65 -25.79 16.73
C ALA A 79 29.97 -26.07 15.25
N VAL A 80 29.01 -26.62 14.48
CA VAL A 80 29.15 -26.83 13.04
C VAL A 80 29.35 -25.49 12.32
N GLY A 81 28.52 -24.49 12.60
CA GLY A 81 28.68 -23.15 12.05
C GLY A 81 30.04 -22.53 12.38
N PHE A 82 30.51 -22.71 13.63
CA PHE A 82 31.82 -22.24 14.07
C PHE A 82 32.95 -22.91 13.28
N VAL A 83 32.94 -24.24 13.16
CA VAL A 83 33.96 -25.01 12.44
C VAL A 83 33.99 -24.63 10.95
N LEU A 84 32.84 -24.53 10.30
CA LEU A 84 32.73 -24.18 8.88
C LEU A 84 33.31 -22.79 8.58
N VAL A 85 33.03 -21.80 9.42
CA VAL A 85 33.58 -20.45 9.23
C VAL A 85 35.07 -20.42 9.56
N ARG A 86 35.47 -21.03 10.69
CA ARG A 86 36.84 -20.92 11.19
C ARG A 86 37.85 -21.67 10.32
N PHE A 87 37.49 -22.87 9.87
CA PHE A 87 38.38 -23.74 9.09
C PHE A 87 38.04 -23.73 7.60
N GLY A 88 36.76 -23.79 7.25
CA GLY A 88 36.32 -23.83 5.85
C GLY A 88 36.26 -22.47 5.16
N LYS A 89 36.21 -21.36 5.93
CA LYS A 89 35.99 -20.00 5.41
C LYS A 89 34.75 -19.86 4.50
N VAL A 90 33.78 -20.78 4.62
CA VAL A 90 32.54 -20.82 3.82
C VAL A 90 31.49 -19.95 4.50
N TRP A 91 31.50 -18.65 4.18
CA TRP A 91 30.60 -17.69 4.82
C TRP A 91 29.16 -17.73 4.32
N ASP A 92 28.93 -18.22 3.10
CA ASP A 92 27.57 -18.28 2.54
C ASP A 92 26.71 -19.32 3.30
N ASP A 93 27.25 -20.52 3.56
CA ASP A 93 26.59 -21.55 4.37
C ASP A 93 26.40 -21.12 5.83
N ALA A 94 27.38 -20.42 6.39
CA ALA A 94 27.33 -19.93 7.76
C ALA A 94 26.16 -18.97 8.00
N ARG A 95 25.78 -18.18 6.99
CA ARG A 95 24.62 -17.28 7.09
C ARG A 95 23.35 -18.07 7.38
N SER A 96 23.09 -19.11 6.59
CA SER A 96 21.89 -19.95 6.75
C SER A 96 21.89 -20.65 8.11
N ILE A 97 23.06 -21.15 8.57
CA ILE A 97 23.21 -21.76 9.90
C ILE A 97 22.90 -20.75 11.02
N PHE A 98 23.40 -19.52 10.94
CA PHE A 98 23.09 -18.51 11.96
C PHE A 98 21.62 -18.12 11.97
N LEU A 99 20.96 -18.02 10.82
CA LEU A 99 19.51 -17.78 10.77
C LEU A 99 18.72 -18.95 11.37
N ILE A 100 19.19 -20.18 11.15
CA ILE A 100 18.61 -21.37 11.78
C ILE A 100 18.76 -21.36 13.29
N LEU A 101 19.90 -20.93 13.84
CA LEU A 101 20.05 -20.79 15.29
C LEU A 101 19.02 -19.83 15.88
N LEU A 102 18.74 -18.71 15.21
CA LEU A 102 17.69 -17.78 15.65
C LEU A 102 16.31 -18.43 15.60
N LEU A 103 16.05 -19.23 14.57
CA LEU A 103 14.80 -19.98 14.47
C LEU A 103 14.68 -20.98 15.63
N LEU A 104 15.77 -21.68 15.98
CA LEU A 104 15.80 -22.59 17.12
C LEU A 104 15.63 -21.86 18.47
N PHE A 105 16.14 -20.63 18.61
CA PHE A 105 15.87 -19.79 19.79
C PHE A 105 14.40 -19.37 19.88
N VAL A 106 13.76 -19.10 18.75
CA VAL A 106 12.32 -18.80 18.72
C VAL A 106 11.53 -20.06 19.06
N GLU A 107 11.91 -21.20 18.50
CA GLU A 107 11.28 -22.49 18.76
C GLU A 107 11.35 -22.90 20.22
N ILE A 108 12.54 -22.83 20.84
CA ILE A 108 12.67 -23.17 22.26
C ILE A 108 11.83 -22.23 23.13
N SER A 109 11.67 -20.96 22.74
CA SER A 109 10.76 -20.04 23.43
C SER A 109 9.28 -20.44 23.28
N LEU A 110 8.89 -21.00 22.12
CA LEU A 110 7.53 -21.46 21.81
C LEU A 110 7.17 -22.75 22.55
N THR A 111 8.08 -23.72 22.54
CA THR A 111 7.87 -25.07 23.07
C THR A 111 7.44 -25.09 24.53
N PHE A 112 7.94 -24.16 25.33
CA PHE A 112 7.68 -24.12 26.77
C PHE A 112 6.50 -23.22 27.17
N ASP A 113 5.77 -22.62 26.22
CA ASP A 113 4.56 -21.83 26.53
C ASP A 113 3.52 -22.68 27.29
N GLY A 114 3.23 -23.89 26.80
CA GLY A 114 2.25 -24.78 27.44
C GLY A 114 2.68 -25.25 28.84
N VAL A 115 3.99 -25.40 29.05
CA VAL A 115 4.57 -25.72 30.36
C VAL A 115 4.46 -24.53 31.30
N LEU A 116 4.65 -23.31 30.79
CA LEU A 116 4.48 -22.08 31.57
C LEU A 116 3.04 -21.88 32.03
N VAL A 117 2.05 -22.25 31.21
CA VAL A 117 0.63 -22.19 31.60
C VAL A 117 0.28 -23.27 32.63
N SER A 118 0.71 -24.51 32.41
CA SER A 118 0.35 -25.64 33.28
C SER A 118 1.17 -25.70 34.59
N GLN A 119 2.45 -25.33 34.55
CA GLN A 119 3.39 -25.33 35.68
C GLN A 119 4.27 -24.06 35.67
N PRO A 120 3.78 -22.91 36.18
CA PRO A 120 4.44 -21.62 36.02
C PRO A 120 5.88 -21.54 36.52
N ALA A 121 6.19 -22.19 37.64
CA ALA A 121 7.54 -22.19 38.21
C ALA A 121 8.54 -22.94 37.32
N THR A 122 8.16 -24.13 36.84
CA THR A 122 8.97 -24.96 35.93
C THR A 122 9.13 -24.25 34.59
N GLY A 123 8.04 -23.77 33.99
CA GLY A 123 8.09 -23.05 32.72
C GLY A 123 8.93 -21.77 32.78
N ARG A 124 8.85 -21.00 33.88
CA ARG A 124 9.70 -19.81 34.09
C ARG A 124 11.18 -20.20 34.10
N THR A 125 11.52 -21.27 34.81
CA THR A 125 12.90 -21.75 34.92
C THR A 125 13.44 -22.16 33.55
N LEU A 126 12.64 -22.92 32.78
CA LEU A 126 12.99 -23.36 31.43
C LEU A 126 13.21 -22.17 30.48
N LEU A 127 12.33 -21.17 30.49
CA LEU A 127 12.49 -19.98 29.64
C LEU A 127 13.74 -19.16 30.01
N LEU A 128 14.07 -19.05 31.30
CA LEU A 128 15.30 -18.37 31.75
C LEU A 128 16.56 -19.13 31.34
N ILE A 129 16.55 -20.47 31.43
CA ILE A 129 17.65 -21.32 30.94
C ILE A 129 17.80 -21.17 29.42
N GLY A 130 16.69 -21.20 28.67
CA GLY A 130 16.68 -21.01 27.22
C GLY A 130 17.23 -19.65 26.80
N LEU A 131 16.86 -18.57 27.52
CA LEU A 131 17.41 -17.23 27.30
C LEU A 131 18.92 -17.18 27.57
N ALA A 132 19.35 -17.74 28.70
CA ALA A 132 20.76 -17.78 29.06
C ALA A 132 21.57 -18.54 28.01
N LEU A 133 21.09 -19.71 27.55
CA LEU A 133 21.70 -20.45 26.47
C LEU A 133 21.77 -19.64 25.17
N ALA A 134 20.66 -19.04 24.74
CA ALA A 134 20.61 -18.26 23.52
C ALA A 134 21.60 -17.08 23.55
N ALA A 135 21.71 -16.39 24.68
CA ALA A 135 22.68 -15.33 24.89
C ALA A 135 24.13 -15.85 24.86
N VAL A 136 24.43 -16.92 25.61
CA VAL A 136 25.78 -17.51 25.68
C VAL A 136 26.23 -18.04 24.32
N VAL A 137 25.38 -18.79 23.61
CA VAL A 137 25.70 -19.34 22.29
C VAL A 137 25.91 -18.23 21.27
N SER A 138 25.04 -17.21 21.26
CA SER A 138 25.19 -16.06 20.35
C SER A 138 26.49 -15.31 20.61
N GLU A 139 26.83 -15.06 21.87
CA GLU A 139 28.06 -14.35 22.24
C GLU A 139 29.32 -15.17 21.98
N ALA A 140 29.29 -16.48 22.28
CA ALA A 140 30.38 -17.38 21.98
C ALA A 140 30.67 -17.42 20.47
N LEU A 141 29.63 -17.41 19.63
CA LEU A 141 29.80 -17.34 18.17
C LEU A 141 30.36 -15.99 17.72
N LEU A 142 29.84 -14.87 18.22
CA LEU A 142 30.33 -13.54 17.87
C LEU A 142 31.80 -13.36 18.26
N ILE A 143 32.17 -13.75 19.48
CA ILE A 143 33.54 -13.65 19.99
C ILE A 143 34.45 -14.65 19.27
N GLY A 144 34.03 -15.91 19.18
CA GLY A 144 34.82 -16.99 18.59
C GLY A 144 35.13 -16.79 17.11
N LEU A 145 34.17 -16.28 16.34
CA LEU A 145 34.33 -15.96 14.93
C LEU A 145 34.90 -14.56 14.68
N ARG A 146 35.18 -13.80 15.74
CA ARG A 146 35.66 -12.42 15.70
C ARG A 146 34.73 -11.50 14.89
N ILE A 147 33.43 -11.78 14.92
CA ILE A 147 32.40 -10.94 14.30
C ILE A 147 32.16 -9.75 15.22
N ARG A 148 32.59 -8.57 14.77
CA ARG A 148 32.41 -7.32 15.53
C ARG A 148 31.03 -6.76 15.26
N LEU A 149 30.04 -7.15 16.06
CA LEU A 149 28.72 -6.51 16.04
C LEU A 149 28.77 -5.26 16.94
N PRO A 150 28.61 -4.04 16.40
CA PRO A 150 28.69 -2.82 17.21
C PRO A 150 27.60 -2.79 18.29
N VAL A 151 27.87 -2.13 19.42
CA VAL A 151 26.98 -2.10 20.60
C VAL A 151 25.54 -1.67 20.24
N LEU A 152 25.38 -0.72 19.33
CA LEU A 152 24.05 -0.24 18.91
C LEU A 152 23.24 -1.25 18.08
N TYR A 153 23.87 -2.30 17.54
CA TYR A 153 23.16 -3.46 16.97
C TYR A 153 23.09 -4.61 17.97
N ARG A 154 24.13 -4.79 18.80
CA ARG A 154 24.19 -5.86 19.81
C ARG A 154 23.13 -5.71 20.90
N ALA A 155 22.87 -4.50 21.38
CA ALA A 155 21.84 -4.27 22.41
C ALA A 155 20.42 -4.59 21.89
N PRO A 156 19.96 -4.08 20.73
CA PRO A 156 18.66 -4.47 20.17
C PRO A 156 18.55 -5.98 19.89
N PHE A 157 19.63 -6.63 19.47
CA PHE A 157 19.65 -8.09 19.28
C PHE A 157 19.31 -8.85 20.57
N HIS A 158 19.96 -8.48 21.69
CA HIS A 158 19.65 -9.09 22.99
C HIS A 158 18.29 -8.69 23.53
N LEU A 159 17.81 -7.48 23.23
CA LEU A 159 16.44 -7.08 23.56
C LEU A 159 15.41 -7.93 22.80
N PHE A 160 15.67 -8.33 21.56
CA PHE A 160 14.81 -9.28 20.84
C PHE A 160 14.82 -10.66 21.51
N LEU A 161 15.99 -11.18 21.89
CA LEU A 161 16.06 -12.45 22.63
C LEU A 161 15.29 -12.35 23.95
N ALA A 162 15.54 -11.31 24.75
CA ALA A 162 14.82 -11.06 25.99
C ALA A 162 13.30 -10.96 25.76
N LEU A 163 12.86 -10.28 24.70
CA LEU A 163 11.45 -10.19 24.34
C LEU A 163 10.83 -11.58 24.04
N LEU A 164 11.51 -12.42 23.26
CA LEU A 164 11.01 -13.74 22.90
C LEU A 164 10.81 -14.67 24.11
N PHE A 165 11.71 -14.60 25.09
CA PHE A 165 11.72 -15.49 26.26
C PHE A 165 11.02 -14.93 27.49
N LEU A 166 11.11 -13.62 27.76
CA LEU A 166 10.60 -13.01 28.99
C LEU A 166 9.16 -12.50 28.85
N TYR A 167 8.72 -12.15 27.64
CA TYR A 167 7.36 -11.65 27.45
C TYR A 167 6.25 -12.66 27.83
N PRO A 168 6.37 -13.97 27.53
CA PRO A 168 5.40 -14.96 28.01
C PRO A 168 5.19 -14.92 29.53
N LEU A 169 6.24 -14.62 30.31
CA LEU A 169 6.14 -14.48 31.77
C LEU A 169 5.25 -13.30 32.18
N ALA A 170 5.30 -12.20 31.42
CA ALA A 170 4.43 -11.04 31.63
C ALA A 170 2.96 -11.36 31.32
N ILE A 171 2.69 -12.31 30.41
CA ILE A 171 1.32 -12.79 30.14
C ILE A 171 0.82 -13.58 31.36
N VAL A 172 1.61 -14.55 31.86
CA VAL A 172 1.20 -15.46 32.95
C VAL A 172 1.06 -14.79 34.31
N THR A 173 1.86 -13.77 34.62
CA THR A 173 1.83 -13.09 35.93
C THR A 173 0.54 -12.30 36.23
N GLY A 174 -0.38 -12.15 35.28
CA GLY A 174 -1.70 -11.56 35.56
C GLY A 174 -2.84 -12.31 34.91
N LEU A 175 -2.63 -13.63 34.86
CA LEU A 175 -3.54 -14.64 34.35
C LEU A 175 -4.43 -15.15 35.51
N GLY A 176 -4.82 -14.23 36.42
CA GLY A 176 -5.81 -14.50 37.47
C GLY A 176 -7.21 -14.72 36.86
N ASP A 177 -8.27 -14.50 37.64
CA ASP A 177 -9.67 -14.77 37.20
C ASP A 177 -10.11 -13.99 35.94
N ASP A 178 -9.38 -12.95 35.53
CA ASP A 178 -9.72 -12.12 34.36
C ASP A 178 -8.97 -12.55 33.09
N THR A 179 -9.58 -13.49 32.37
CA THR A 179 -9.13 -13.97 31.05
C THR A 179 -9.04 -12.86 29.99
N SER A 180 -9.75 -11.73 30.18
CA SER A 180 -9.71 -10.62 29.22
C SER A 180 -8.38 -9.86 29.25
N ALA A 181 -7.72 -9.78 30.41
CA ALA A 181 -6.45 -9.11 30.57
C ALA A 181 -5.32 -9.85 29.83
N ALA A 182 -5.41 -11.18 29.71
CA ALA A 182 -4.43 -11.99 29.00
C ALA A 182 -4.40 -11.66 27.49
N VAL A 183 -5.57 -11.56 26.84
CA VAL A 183 -5.65 -11.25 25.40
C VAL A 183 -5.10 -9.86 25.08
N TRP A 184 -5.35 -8.87 25.94
CA TRP A 184 -4.74 -7.54 25.82
C TRP A 184 -3.21 -7.57 25.95
N ARG A 185 -2.67 -8.42 26.82
CA ARG A 185 -1.21 -8.61 26.94
C ARG A 185 -0.65 -9.32 25.72
N VAL A 186 -1.36 -10.27 25.13
CA VAL A 186 -0.96 -10.89 23.84
C VAL A 186 -0.90 -9.82 22.74
N TYR A 187 -1.91 -8.95 22.64
CA TYR A 187 -1.89 -7.83 21.69
C TYR A 187 -0.70 -6.88 21.92
N LEU A 188 -0.41 -6.54 23.18
CA LEU A 188 0.66 -5.62 23.56
C LEU A 188 2.07 -6.12 23.16
N PHE A 189 2.23 -7.40 22.85
CA PHE A 189 3.50 -7.96 22.38
C PHE A 189 4.01 -7.25 21.13
N SER A 190 3.13 -6.95 20.17
CA SER A 190 3.52 -6.32 18.91
C SER A 190 3.95 -4.85 19.07
N PRO A 191 3.23 -3.98 19.82
CA PRO A 191 3.74 -2.67 20.20
C PRO A 191 5.09 -2.69 20.94
N VAL A 192 5.29 -3.65 21.86
CA VAL A 192 6.58 -3.79 22.57
C VAL A 192 7.68 -4.24 21.62
N ALA A 193 7.39 -5.18 20.72
CA ALA A 193 8.29 -5.58 19.64
C ALA A 193 8.64 -4.41 18.72
N ALA A 194 7.67 -3.57 18.39
CA ALA A 194 7.88 -2.35 17.62
C ALA A 194 8.82 -1.37 18.36
N ALA A 195 8.65 -1.20 19.67
CA ALA A 195 9.53 -0.36 20.48
C ALA A 195 10.97 -0.91 20.51
N VAL A 196 11.14 -2.23 20.69
CA VAL A 196 12.46 -2.90 20.60
C VAL A 196 13.06 -2.69 19.21
N LEU A 197 12.28 -2.84 18.15
CA LEU A 197 12.74 -2.62 16.78
C LEU A 197 13.21 -1.18 16.55
N LEU A 198 12.49 -0.18 17.10
CA LEU A 198 12.86 1.23 17.02
C LEU A 198 14.18 1.57 17.76
N THR A 199 14.64 0.73 18.69
CA THR A 199 15.97 0.91 19.31
C THR A 199 17.14 0.76 18.32
N LEU A 200 16.89 0.24 17.11
CA LEU A 200 17.87 0.21 16.00
C LEU A 200 18.08 1.57 15.34
N LEU A 201 17.21 2.56 15.58
CA LEU A 201 17.30 3.88 14.94
C LEU A 201 18.67 4.57 15.09
N PRO A 202 19.30 4.61 16.27
CA PRO A 202 20.61 5.24 16.44
C PRO A 202 21.68 4.53 15.60
N ALA A 203 21.61 3.21 15.47
CA ALA A 203 22.56 2.42 14.70
C ALA A 203 22.45 2.72 13.20
N ILE A 204 21.22 2.81 12.70
CA ILE A 204 20.93 3.09 11.28
C ILE A 204 21.39 4.49 10.89
N ARG A 205 21.18 5.48 11.76
CA ARG A 205 21.58 6.87 11.51
C ARG A 205 23.09 7.05 11.36
N ARG A 206 23.91 6.18 11.98
CA ARG A 206 25.37 6.19 11.81
C ARG A 206 25.82 5.62 10.44
N GLY A 207 24.95 4.89 9.75
CA GLY A 207 25.15 4.48 8.37
C GLY A 207 26.21 3.39 8.13
N PRO A 208 26.62 3.20 6.86
CA PRO A 208 27.46 2.07 6.45
C PRO A 208 28.86 2.07 7.09
N GLN A 209 29.41 3.25 7.37
CA GLN A 209 30.75 3.40 7.97
C GLN A 209 30.82 2.75 9.36
N TYR A 210 29.72 2.75 10.10
CA TYR A 210 29.64 2.14 11.43
C TYR A 210 29.76 0.60 11.40
N VAL A 211 29.59 -0.01 10.22
CA VAL A 211 29.58 -1.46 9.99
C VAL A 211 30.68 -1.87 8.99
N ALA A 212 31.65 -1.00 8.72
CA ALA A 212 32.68 -1.27 7.72
C ALA A 212 33.68 -2.37 8.17
N GLU A 213 33.94 -2.50 9.47
CA GLU A 213 34.96 -3.39 10.04
C GLU A 213 34.36 -4.52 10.89
N THR A 214 33.34 -5.21 10.39
CA THR A 214 32.63 -6.24 11.17
C THR A 214 33.28 -7.62 11.17
N GLY A 215 34.34 -7.83 10.39
CA GLY A 215 35.02 -9.12 10.27
C GLY A 215 34.26 -10.15 9.41
N THR A 216 33.16 -9.76 8.77
CA THR A 216 32.35 -10.59 7.88
C THR A 216 32.49 -10.12 6.43
N PRO A 217 32.42 -11.00 5.41
CA PRO A 217 32.47 -10.58 4.01
C PRO A 217 31.18 -9.89 3.52
N TRP A 218 30.11 -9.94 4.31
CA TRP A 218 28.81 -9.38 3.94
C TRP A 218 28.81 -7.85 3.96
N ARG A 219 28.42 -7.26 2.84
CA ARG A 219 28.35 -5.80 2.69
C ARG A 219 27.02 -5.25 3.22
N TRP A 220 27.06 -3.99 3.67
CA TRP A 220 25.86 -3.20 3.90
C TRP A 220 25.02 -3.13 2.60
N PRO A 221 23.69 -3.31 2.64
CA PRO A 221 22.85 -3.45 3.83
C PRO A 221 22.65 -4.90 4.32
N TRP A 222 23.16 -5.94 3.66
CA TRP A 222 22.82 -7.33 4.03
C TRP A 222 23.24 -7.74 5.45
N PHE A 223 24.38 -7.24 5.93
CA PHE A 223 24.77 -7.31 7.34
C PHE A 223 24.71 -5.91 7.97
N PRO A 224 24.06 -5.74 9.15
CA PRO A 224 23.38 -6.74 9.97
C PRO A 224 21.87 -6.87 9.66
N TRP A 225 21.33 -6.30 8.59
CA TRP A 225 19.87 -6.24 8.40
C TRP A 225 19.20 -7.59 8.17
N SER A 226 19.89 -8.57 7.57
CA SER A 226 19.30 -9.90 7.42
C SER A 226 18.97 -10.55 8.77
N LEU A 227 19.78 -10.30 9.80
CA LEU A 227 19.55 -10.72 11.18
C LEU A 227 18.23 -10.13 11.72
N PHE A 228 18.10 -8.81 11.67
CA PHE A 228 16.93 -8.12 12.22
C PHE A 228 15.67 -8.32 11.38
N GLY A 229 15.80 -8.44 10.06
CA GLY A 229 14.69 -8.79 9.18
C GLY A 229 14.13 -10.16 9.52
N PHE A 230 15.01 -11.16 9.71
CA PHE A 230 14.60 -12.50 10.12
C PHE A 230 13.99 -12.50 11.53
N LEU A 231 14.62 -11.84 12.50
CA LEU A 231 14.06 -11.69 13.85
C LEU A 231 12.70 -11.00 13.86
N THR A 232 12.49 -10.00 13.00
CA THR A 232 11.20 -9.31 12.87
C THR A 232 10.13 -10.26 12.35
N ILE A 233 10.45 -11.08 11.34
CA ILE A 233 9.54 -12.12 10.83
C ILE A 233 9.22 -13.14 11.93
N CYS A 234 10.24 -13.66 12.61
CA CYS A 234 10.07 -14.59 13.72
C CYS A 234 9.24 -13.98 14.86
N THR A 235 9.40 -12.69 15.15
CA THR A 235 8.61 -11.98 16.15
C THR A 235 7.15 -11.83 15.69
N GLY A 236 6.91 -11.57 14.41
CA GLY A 236 5.56 -11.61 13.83
C GLY A 236 4.90 -12.98 13.99
N LEU A 237 5.61 -14.06 13.64
CA LEU A 237 5.14 -15.44 13.85
C LEU A 237 4.92 -15.75 15.34
N ARG A 238 5.81 -15.27 16.22
CA ARG A 238 5.69 -15.40 17.67
C ARG A 238 4.42 -14.73 18.19
N SER A 239 4.05 -13.58 17.65
CA SER A 239 2.80 -12.89 18.05
C SER A 239 1.55 -13.72 17.75
N TYR A 240 1.53 -14.40 16.60
CA TYR A 240 0.49 -15.36 16.25
C TYR A 240 0.53 -16.59 17.17
N ALA A 241 1.72 -17.16 17.39
CA ALA A 241 1.85 -18.33 18.24
C ALA A 241 1.48 -18.06 19.71
N LEU A 242 1.79 -16.88 20.25
CA LEU A 242 1.34 -16.48 21.60
C LEU A 242 -0.19 -16.43 21.69
N SER A 243 -0.86 -15.98 20.63
CA SER A 243 -2.33 -16.07 20.59
C SER A 243 -2.79 -17.53 20.61
N LEU A 244 -2.18 -18.43 19.84
CA LEU A 244 -2.54 -19.85 19.89
C LEU A 244 -2.27 -20.47 21.26
N SER A 245 -1.06 -20.29 21.81
CA SER A 245 -0.64 -20.93 23.06
C SER A 245 -1.44 -20.47 24.28
N PHE A 246 -1.79 -19.18 24.35
CA PHE A 246 -2.44 -18.60 25.54
C PHE A 246 -3.95 -18.41 25.36
N ASP A 247 -4.47 -18.14 24.15
CA ASP A 247 -5.91 -17.93 23.93
C ASP A 247 -6.68 -19.26 23.89
N THR A 248 -6.17 -20.26 23.18
CA THR A 248 -6.87 -21.56 23.02
C THR A 248 -6.88 -22.39 24.30
N VAL A 249 -5.81 -22.33 25.10
CA VAL A 249 -5.68 -23.09 26.35
C VAL A 249 -6.48 -22.44 27.49
N LEU A 250 -6.69 -21.13 27.45
CA LEU A 250 -7.41 -20.40 28.51
C LEU A 250 -8.91 -20.29 28.30
N MET A 251 -9.38 -20.33 27.05
CA MET A 251 -10.80 -20.08 26.75
C MET A 251 -11.55 -21.25 26.10
N GLN A 252 -10.87 -22.25 25.52
CA GLN A 252 -11.54 -23.27 24.69
C GLN A 252 -11.29 -24.70 25.17
N LYS A 253 -12.36 -25.51 25.21
CA LYS A 253 -12.28 -26.96 25.42
C LYS A 253 -11.44 -27.58 24.29
N LEU A 254 -10.69 -28.64 24.60
CA LEU A 254 -9.69 -29.33 23.75
C LEU A 254 -10.09 -29.55 22.26
N ASN A 255 -11.39 -29.69 21.97
CA ASN A 255 -11.91 -29.94 20.63
C ASN A 255 -11.89 -28.71 19.69
N ASP A 256 -12.02 -27.48 20.23
CA ASP A 256 -11.99 -26.25 19.42
C ASP A 256 -10.55 -25.74 19.21
N ALA A 257 -9.63 -26.03 20.13
CA ALA A 257 -8.20 -25.74 19.99
C ALA A 257 -7.55 -26.41 18.76
N MET A 258 -8.14 -27.52 18.27
CA MET A 258 -7.68 -28.19 17.04
C MET A 258 -8.01 -27.43 15.75
N ARG A 259 -8.91 -26.43 15.78
CA ARG A 259 -9.28 -25.62 14.61
C ARG A 259 -8.35 -24.43 14.36
N LEU A 260 -7.35 -24.21 15.23
CA LEU A 260 -6.43 -23.06 15.17
C LEU A 260 -7.17 -21.70 15.24
N ASP A 261 -8.36 -21.68 15.83
CA ASP A 261 -9.12 -20.46 16.06
C ASP A 261 -8.40 -19.62 17.14
N SER A 262 -8.12 -18.35 16.84
CA SER A 262 -7.46 -17.43 17.77
C SER A 262 -7.98 -16.01 17.63
N ALA A 263 -7.79 -15.19 18.68
CA ALA A 263 -8.06 -13.75 18.66
C ALA A 263 -7.13 -12.95 17.73
N PHE A 264 -6.17 -13.59 17.07
CA PHE A 264 -5.18 -12.91 16.24
C PHE A 264 -5.79 -12.34 14.96
N GLY A 265 -5.70 -11.02 14.84
CA GLY A 265 -5.91 -10.34 13.57
C GLY A 265 -4.61 -9.92 12.92
N LEU A 266 -4.58 -9.84 11.59
CA LEU A 266 -3.44 -9.27 10.86
C LEU A 266 -3.11 -7.84 11.32
N TYR A 267 -4.09 -7.12 11.86
CA TYR A 267 -3.91 -5.80 12.47
C TYR A 267 -2.99 -5.80 13.70
N PHE A 268 -2.77 -6.96 14.36
CA PHE A 268 -1.78 -7.08 15.43
C PHE A 268 -0.38 -6.75 14.91
N LEU A 269 -0.08 -6.98 13.62
CA LEU A 269 1.23 -6.70 13.04
C LEU A 269 1.43 -5.23 12.66
N ALA A 270 0.39 -4.39 12.70
CA ALA A 270 0.45 -3.00 12.26
C ALA A 270 1.51 -2.16 13.03
N PRO A 271 1.63 -2.24 14.38
CA PRO A 271 2.68 -1.52 15.12
C PRO A 271 4.10 -1.93 14.67
N LEU A 272 4.33 -3.23 14.49
CA LEU A 272 5.61 -3.77 14.04
C LEU A 272 5.96 -3.28 12.63
N LEU A 273 5.01 -3.33 11.70
CA LEU A 273 5.20 -2.87 10.33
C LEU A 273 5.42 -1.35 10.22
N LEU A 274 4.76 -0.57 11.08
CA LEU A 274 5.02 0.87 11.16
C LEU A 274 6.42 1.15 11.70
N ALA A 275 6.91 0.40 12.69
CA ALA A 275 8.31 0.50 13.12
C ALA A 275 9.27 0.14 11.98
N VAL A 276 8.99 -0.93 11.22
CA VAL A 276 9.74 -1.26 9.99
C VAL A 276 9.71 -0.11 8.99
N ALA A 277 8.57 0.56 8.78
CA ALA A 277 8.46 1.71 7.89
C ALA A 277 9.40 2.85 8.33
N VAL A 278 9.46 3.16 9.63
CA VAL A 278 10.40 4.16 10.19
C VAL A 278 11.85 3.74 9.97
N LEU A 279 12.19 2.48 10.24
CA LEU A 279 13.54 1.97 10.03
C LEU A 279 13.95 2.02 8.55
N LEU A 280 13.08 1.59 7.64
CA LEU A 280 13.29 1.63 6.19
C LEU A 280 13.44 3.07 5.70
N LEU A 281 12.63 4.00 6.21
CA LEU A 281 12.72 5.40 5.85
C LEU A 281 14.09 5.98 6.20
N GLU A 282 14.55 5.76 7.43
CA GLU A 282 15.86 6.24 7.90
C GLU A 282 17.00 5.56 7.16
N ALA A 283 16.92 4.25 6.93
CA ALA A 283 17.88 3.52 6.12
C ALA A 283 17.95 4.06 4.68
N GLY A 284 16.80 4.37 4.09
CA GLY A 284 16.70 4.94 2.75
C GLY A 284 17.24 6.37 2.66
N ILE A 285 17.09 7.17 3.72
CA ILE A 285 17.69 8.51 3.81
C ILE A 285 19.22 8.40 3.89
N VAL A 286 19.73 7.56 4.80
CA VAL A 286 21.18 7.41 5.02
C VAL A 286 21.87 6.78 3.82
N ALA A 287 21.27 5.74 3.22
CA ALA A 287 21.80 5.09 2.02
C ALA A 287 21.56 5.90 0.72
N ARG A 288 20.87 7.06 0.80
CA ARG A 288 20.43 7.86 -0.35
C ARG A 288 19.70 7.04 -1.43
N SER A 289 19.01 5.97 -1.03
CA SER A 289 18.34 5.04 -1.94
C SER A 289 16.87 5.39 -2.08
N ARG A 290 16.50 5.85 -3.29
CA ARG A 290 15.11 6.19 -3.63
C ARG A 290 14.16 5.00 -3.53
N ARG A 291 14.63 3.80 -3.89
CA ARG A 291 13.80 2.58 -3.86
C ARG A 291 13.37 2.24 -2.43
N ILE A 292 14.30 2.36 -1.48
CA ILE A 292 14.01 2.06 -0.06
C ILE A 292 13.09 3.14 0.54
N GLN A 293 13.28 4.42 0.18
CA GLN A 293 12.37 5.49 0.60
C GLN A 293 10.95 5.28 0.09
N ILE A 294 10.79 4.88 -1.18
CA ILE A 294 9.46 4.56 -1.75
C ILE A 294 8.84 3.36 -1.03
N LEU A 295 9.62 2.29 -0.79
CA LEU A 295 9.14 1.14 -0.04
C LEU A 295 8.62 1.53 1.35
N ALA A 296 9.35 2.40 2.05
CA ALA A 296 8.95 2.94 3.35
C ALA A 296 7.65 3.77 3.28
N LEU A 297 7.44 4.56 2.21
CA LEU A 297 6.22 5.33 2.01
C LEU A 297 5.01 4.46 1.65
N VAL A 298 5.22 3.28 1.06
CA VAL A 298 4.16 2.30 0.75
C VAL A 298 3.75 1.49 1.98
N THR A 299 4.68 1.24 2.91
CA THR A 299 4.44 0.39 4.10
C THR A 299 3.20 0.80 4.93
N PRO A 300 2.93 2.10 5.22
CA PRO A 300 1.71 2.50 5.92
C PRO A 300 0.42 2.04 5.21
N PHE A 301 0.38 2.07 3.87
CA PHE A 301 -0.78 1.60 3.12
C PHE A 301 -0.93 0.08 3.19
N VAL A 302 0.17 -0.66 3.25
CA VAL A 302 0.15 -2.10 3.55
C VAL A 302 -0.42 -2.34 4.96
N CYS A 303 -0.04 -1.51 5.94
CA CYS A 303 -0.62 -1.59 7.28
C CYS A 303 -2.13 -1.34 7.27
N LEU A 304 -2.63 -0.43 6.43
CA LEU A 304 -4.06 -0.21 6.24
C LEU A 304 -4.77 -1.46 5.73
N VAL A 305 -4.24 -2.07 4.67
CA VAL A 305 -4.80 -3.29 4.09
C VAL A 305 -4.81 -4.43 5.12
N LEU A 306 -3.72 -4.61 5.88
CA LEU A 306 -3.66 -5.62 6.95
C LEU A 306 -4.57 -5.30 8.14
N SER A 307 -4.98 -4.04 8.28
CA SER A 307 -5.93 -3.61 9.32
C SER A 307 -7.38 -3.76 8.89
N MET A 308 -7.63 -4.11 7.62
CA MET A 308 -8.96 -4.50 7.16
C MET A 308 -9.24 -5.91 7.68
N THR A 309 -10.33 -6.05 8.40
CA THR A 309 -10.68 -7.30 9.05
C THR A 309 -11.68 -8.08 8.19
N PRO A 310 -11.40 -9.34 7.84
CA PRO A 310 -12.30 -10.14 7.02
C PRO A 310 -13.61 -10.45 7.75
N ARG A 311 -14.71 -10.55 6.99
CA ARG A 311 -16.02 -10.99 7.49
C ARG A 311 -16.00 -12.49 7.74
N GLY A 312 -16.50 -12.91 8.91
CA GLY A 312 -16.60 -14.33 9.27
C GLY A 312 -15.37 -14.90 9.96
N GLY A 313 -14.64 -14.09 10.74
CA GLY A 313 -13.59 -14.60 11.64
C GLY A 313 -14.14 -15.52 12.73
N SER A 314 -13.23 -16.26 13.38
CA SER A 314 -13.56 -17.15 14.50
C SER A 314 -14.26 -16.40 15.64
N ALA A 315 -15.00 -17.12 16.49
CA ALA A 315 -15.69 -16.49 17.62
C ALA A 315 -14.74 -15.73 18.58
N PRO A 316 -13.54 -16.25 18.95
CA PRO A 316 -12.57 -15.52 19.77
C PRO A 316 -12.09 -14.22 19.11
N TYR A 317 -11.87 -14.26 17.80
CA TYR A 317 -11.49 -13.10 17.01
C TYR A 317 -12.56 -12.01 17.02
N ALA A 318 -13.81 -12.38 16.77
CA ALA A 318 -14.93 -11.43 16.74
C ALA A 318 -15.16 -10.78 18.12
N ASP A 319 -15.07 -11.55 19.20
CA ASP A 319 -15.19 -11.04 20.58
C ASP A 319 -14.06 -10.06 20.92
N PHE A 320 -12.80 -10.42 20.66
CA PHE A 320 -11.69 -9.52 20.91
C PHE A 320 -11.76 -8.25 20.06
N LEU A 321 -12.15 -8.36 18.78
CA LEU A 321 -12.30 -7.20 17.91
C LEU A 321 -13.39 -6.24 18.44
N ALA A 322 -14.52 -6.76 18.91
CA ALA A 322 -15.58 -5.95 19.52
C ALA A 322 -15.08 -5.21 20.77
N ARG A 323 -14.35 -5.89 21.65
CA ARG A 323 -13.73 -5.28 22.85
C ARG A 323 -12.68 -4.23 22.48
N PHE A 324 -11.87 -4.52 21.47
CA PHE A 324 -10.85 -3.60 20.96
C PHE A 324 -11.49 -2.31 20.42
N MET A 325 -12.54 -2.45 19.62
CA MET A 325 -13.32 -1.33 19.08
C MET A 325 -13.99 -0.52 20.17
N GLY A 326 -14.55 -1.17 21.20
CA GLY A 326 -15.19 -0.50 22.33
C GLY A 326 -14.22 0.35 23.16
N ARG A 327 -12.94 -0.03 23.23
CA ARG A 327 -11.94 0.64 24.08
C ARG A 327 -11.06 1.65 23.34
N ILE A 328 -10.59 1.32 22.15
CA ILE A 328 -9.58 2.14 21.42
C ILE A 328 -10.16 2.67 20.08
N GLY A 329 -11.07 1.92 19.47
CA GLY A 329 -11.62 2.19 18.14
C GLY A 329 -11.17 1.16 17.11
N SER A 330 -11.59 1.32 15.86
CA SER A 330 -11.29 0.35 14.83
C SER A 330 -9.78 0.26 14.53
N PRO A 331 -9.23 -0.95 14.29
CA PRO A 331 -7.83 -1.12 13.93
C PRO A 331 -7.46 -0.33 12.66
N LEU A 332 -8.37 -0.28 11.69
CA LEU A 332 -8.20 0.53 10.48
C LEU A 332 -7.99 2.01 10.83
N TRP A 333 -8.88 2.60 11.65
CA TRP A 333 -8.78 4.00 12.04
C TRP A 333 -7.45 4.34 12.71
N LEU A 334 -6.97 3.47 13.62
CA LEU A 334 -5.67 3.63 14.28
C LEU A 334 -4.50 3.56 13.30
N SER A 335 -4.53 2.59 12.39
CA SER A 335 -3.49 2.44 11.37
C SER A 335 -3.42 3.62 10.42
N VAL A 336 -4.56 4.24 10.05
CA VAL A 336 -4.51 5.46 9.23
C VAL A 336 -3.96 6.64 10.01
N ILE A 337 -4.32 6.82 11.28
CA ILE A 337 -3.76 7.90 12.12
C ILE A 337 -2.25 7.73 12.28
N ALA A 338 -1.79 6.52 12.61
CA ALA A 338 -0.37 6.24 12.75
C ALA A 338 0.37 6.38 11.41
N GLY A 339 -0.24 5.94 10.31
CA GLY A 339 0.27 6.14 8.95
C GLY A 339 0.38 7.61 8.56
N MET A 340 -0.61 8.45 8.89
CA MET A 340 -0.54 9.90 8.70
C MET A 340 0.59 10.54 9.51
N ALA A 341 0.73 10.16 10.79
CA ALA A 341 1.81 10.65 11.65
C ALA A 341 3.19 10.29 11.08
N PHE A 342 3.35 9.05 10.59
CA PHE A 342 4.56 8.60 9.90
C PHE A 342 4.82 9.40 8.60
N LEU A 343 3.80 9.64 7.78
CA LEU A 343 3.96 10.39 6.52
C LEU A 343 4.26 11.86 6.78
N ALA A 344 3.69 12.44 7.84
CA ALA A 344 4.03 13.78 8.32
C ALA A 344 5.50 13.82 8.75
N TYR A 345 5.97 12.82 9.52
CA TYR A 345 7.38 12.68 9.88
C TYR A 345 8.29 12.57 8.64
N ALA A 346 7.93 11.75 7.66
CA ALA A 346 8.66 11.61 6.40
C ALA A 346 8.73 12.92 5.61
N ARG A 347 7.66 13.72 5.65
CA ARG A 347 7.61 15.05 5.06
C ARG A 347 8.54 16.03 5.79
N LEU A 348 8.58 16.02 7.12
CA LEU A 348 9.52 16.83 7.90
C LEU A 348 10.98 16.49 7.57
N ARG A 349 11.26 15.21 7.30
CA ARG A 349 12.56 14.72 6.83
C ARG A 349 12.83 15.00 5.34
N LYS A 350 11.97 15.77 4.67
CA LYS A 350 12.09 16.22 3.27
C LYS A 350 12.21 15.05 2.26
N VAL A 351 11.59 13.91 2.55
CA VAL A 351 11.57 12.76 1.64
C VAL A 351 10.68 13.06 0.43
N ARG A 352 11.16 12.73 -0.77
CA ARG A 352 10.43 12.95 -2.03
C ARG A 352 9.13 12.13 -2.01
N TYR A 353 8.04 12.73 -2.49
CA TYR A 353 6.68 12.16 -2.51
C TYR A 353 5.98 12.01 -1.15
N ALA A 354 6.67 12.18 -0.01
CA ALA A 354 6.03 12.08 1.31
C ALA A 354 4.85 13.05 1.49
N GLY A 355 4.97 14.26 0.91
CA GLY A 355 3.86 15.21 0.89
C GLY A 355 2.63 14.68 0.15
N GLU A 356 2.82 14.04 -1.00
CA GLU A 356 1.74 13.51 -1.85
C GLU A 356 1.06 12.32 -1.15
N SER A 357 1.87 11.41 -0.60
CA SER A 357 1.38 10.29 0.22
C SER A 357 0.62 10.76 1.45
N PHE A 358 1.07 11.82 2.13
CA PHE A 358 0.37 12.40 3.28
C PHE A 358 -1.04 12.88 2.91
N TRP A 359 -1.20 13.55 1.77
CA TRP A 359 -2.51 13.99 1.30
C TRP A 359 -3.40 12.82 0.91
N ALA A 360 -2.86 11.80 0.26
CA ALA A 360 -3.60 10.57 -0.02
C ALA A 360 -4.09 9.89 1.27
N ALA A 361 -3.23 9.80 2.29
CA ALA A 361 -3.60 9.26 3.60
C ALA A 361 -4.67 10.12 4.29
N LEU A 362 -4.60 11.45 4.21
CA LEU A 362 -5.62 12.35 4.75
C LEU A 362 -6.98 12.13 4.08
N LEU A 363 -7.00 11.95 2.76
CA LEU A 363 -8.24 11.62 2.03
C LEU A 363 -8.80 10.27 2.46
N ILE A 364 -7.95 9.25 2.67
CA ILE A 364 -8.39 7.97 3.21
C ILE A 364 -8.97 8.14 4.62
N VAL A 365 -8.33 8.90 5.51
CA VAL A 365 -8.87 9.20 6.85
C VAL A 365 -10.24 9.85 6.79
N SER A 366 -10.46 10.73 5.81
CA SER A 366 -11.77 11.39 5.68
C SER A 366 -12.91 10.38 5.50
N CYS A 367 -12.63 9.19 4.97
CA CYS A 367 -13.60 8.13 4.72
C CYS A 367 -13.67 7.07 5.86
N VAL A 368 -12.79 7.15 6.87
CA VAL A 368 -12.66 6.12 7.92
C VAL A 368 -13.12 6.67 9.26
N SER A 369 -14.12 6.02 9.86
CA SER A 369 -14.59 6.33 11.22
C SER A 369 -14.03 5.37 12.26
N ARG A 370 -14.20 5.70 13.55
CA ARG A 370 -13.83 4.81 14.67
C ARG A 370 -14.56 3.46 14.64
N ALA A 371 -15.68 3.36 13.93
CA ALA A 371 -16.45 2.13 13.78
C ALA A 371 -16.22 1.42 12.43
N THR A 372 -15.40 1.99 11.53
CA THR A 372 -15.19 1.41 10.20
C THR A 372 -14.17 0.28 10.28
N VAL A 373 -14.65 -0.92 9.97
CA VAL A 373 -13.94 -2.21 10.11
C VAL A 373 -13.55 -2.78 8.73
N ASP A 374 -14.34 -2.46 7.71
CA ASP A 374 -14.22 -2.96 6.34
C ASP A 374 -14.67 -1.89 5.32
N LEU A 375 -14.45 -2.13 4.02
CA LEU A 375 -14.73 -1.20 2.92
C LEU A 375 -16.22 -0.84 2.77
N ASP A 376 -17.13 -1.74 3.13
CA ASP A 376 -18.57 -1.43 3.07
C ASP A 376 -19.02 -0.53 4.23
N GLY A 377 -18.25 -0.49 5.31
CA GLY A 377 -18.49 0.38 6.47
C GLY A 377 -17.87 1.77 6.30
N VAL A 378 -17.44 2.12 5.08
CA VAL A 378 -16.84 3.41 4.76
C VAL A 378 -17.89 4.50 4.91
N VAL A 379 -17.59 5.48 5.77
CA VAL A 379 -18.45 6.63 6.02
C VAL A 379 -18.26 7.63 4.88
N PRO A 380 -19.29 8.38 4.47
CA PRO A 380 -19.11 9.50 3.55
C PRO A 380 -17.95 10.40 4.01
N PRO A 381 -17.14 10.92 3.07
CA PRO A 381 -15.91 11.62 3.39
C PRO A 381 -16.22 12.85 4.25
N GLN A 382 -15.51 12.96 5.38
CA GLN A 382 -15.65 14.07 6.32
C GLN A 382 -15.31 15.39 5.62
N THR A 383 -16.28 16.31 5.62
CA THR A 383 -16.24 17.54 4.82
C THR A 383 -15.09 18.47 5.22
N TRP A 384 -14.77 18.55 6.52
CA TRP A 384 -13.68 19.38 7.04
C TRP A 384 -12.31 18.96 6.46
N ALA A 385 -12.07 17.65 6.30
CA ALA A 385 -10.80 17.14 5.79
C ALA A 385 -10.63 17.45 4.30
N LEU A 386 -11.73 17.35 3.54
CA LEU A 386 -11.76 17.72 2.12
C LEU A 386 -11.55 19.22 1.92
N TRP A 387 -12.21 20.07 2.70
CA TRP A 387 -11.99 21.53 2.66
C TRP A 387 -10.56 21.91 3.03
N PHE A 388 -10.02 21.29 4.08
CA PHE A 388 -8.63 21.51 4.49
C PHE A 388 -7.65 21.12 3.37
N ALA A 389 -7.81 19.94 2.77
CA ALA A 389 -7.02 19.50 1.63
C ALA A 389 -7.16 20.45 0.44
N ALA A 390 -8.38 20.91 0.15
CA ALA A 390 -8.66 21.86 -0.93
C ALA A 390 -7.91 23.19 -0.73
N VAL A 391 -8.03 23.82 0.44
CA VAL A 391 -7.39 25.12 0.71
C VAL A 391 -5.88 25.00 0.67
N VAL A 392 -5.29 24.02 1.37
CA VAL A 392 -3.83 23.91 1.47
C VAL A 392 -3.21 23.54 0.13
N GLN A 393 -3.80 22.60 -0.62
CA GLN A 393 -3.32 22.24 -1.95
C GLN A 393 -3.52 23.36 -2.97
N GLY A 394 -4.59 24.13 -2.85
CA GLY A 394 -4.86 25.28 -3.71
C GLY A 394 -3.80 26.37 -3.52
N VAL A 395 -3.60 26.82 -2.27
CA VAL A 395 -2.58 27.83 -1.94
C VAL A 395 -1.18 27.36 -2.33
N ALA A 396 -0.82 26.10 -2.02
CA ALA A 396 0.48 25.55 -2.38
C ALA A 396 0.65 25.36 -3.90
N GLY A 397 -0.41 24.96 -4.61
CA GLY A 397 -0.42 24.75 -6.05
C GLY A 397 -0.26 26.05 -6.83
N VAL A 398 -0.99 27.10 -6.44
CA VAL A 398 -0.90 28.44 -7.02
C VAL A 398 0.48 29.05 -6.77
N ARG A 399 0.99 29.00 -5.53
CA ARG A 399 2.33 29.54 -5.20
C ARG A 399 3.46 28.83 -5.93
N GLN A 400 3.36 27.52 -6.11
CA GLN A 400 4.39 26.71 -6.78
C GLN A 400 4.19 26.56 -8.28
N ARG A 401 3.11 27.14 -8.83
CA ARG A 401 2.67 27.01 -10.22
C ARG A 401 2.62 25.54 -10.71
N ARG A 402 2.08 24.64 -9.89
CA ARG A 402 1.94 23.20 -10.21
C ARG A 402 0.48 22.83 -10.45
N SER A 403 0.13 22.46 -11.67
CA SER A 403 -1.26 22.23 -12.08
C SER A 403 -1.92 21.08 -11.32
N TRP A 404 -1.19 19.99 -11.07
CA TRP A 404 -1.74 18.81 -10.40
C TRP A 404 -2.27 19.09 -8.99
N ARG A 405 -1.64 20.03 -8.26
CA ARG A 405 -2.07 20.42 -6.91
C ARG A 405 -3.33 21.26 -6.95
N VAL A 406 -3.42 22.18 -7.91
CA VAL A 406 -4.62 22.99 -8.12
C VAL A 406 -5.79 22.10 -8.57
N PHE A 407 -5.52 21.11 -9.41
CA PHE A 407 -6.50 20.12 -9.80
C PHE A 407 -6.98 19.26 -8.61
N ALA A 408 -6.05 18.73 -7.81
CA ALA A 408 -6.40 17.99 -6.59
C ALA A 408 -7.22 18.84 -5.62
N SER A 409 -6.87 20.12 -5.48
CA SER A 409 -7.62 21.10 -4.69
C SER A 409 -9.06 21.28 -5.20
N ALA A 410 -9.24 21.46 -6.52
CA ALA A 410 -10.55 21.60 -7.13
C ALA A 410 -11.40 20.34 -6.93
N ILE A 411 -10.85 19.14 -7.12
CA ILE A 411 -11.57 17.89 -6.87
C ILE A 411 -11.98 17.78 -5.40
N CYS A 412 -11.08 18.10 -4.46
CA CYS A 412 -11.40 18.07 -3.03
C CYS A 412 -12.52 19.08 -2.68
N ALA A 413 -12.48 20.28 -3.24
CA ALA A 413 -13.51 21.31 -3.05
C ALA A 413 -14.87 20.85 -3.62
N ILE A 414 -14.88 20.25 -4.81
CA ILE A 414 -16.10 19.71 -5.44
C ILE A 414 -16.67 18.56 -4.60
N ALA A 415 -15.81 17.66 -4.11
CA ALA A 415 -16.23 16.57 -3.23
C ALA A 415 -16.81 17.09 -1.91
N ALA A 416 -16.20 18.13 -1.32
CA ALA A 416 -16.69 18.77 -0.10
C ALA A 416 -18.03 19.48 -0.33
N LEU A 417 -18.17 20.20 -1.45
CA LEU A 417 -19.40 20.86 -1.86
C LEU A 417 -20.53 19.84 -2.04
N ARG A 418 -20.20 18.68 -2.62
CA ARG A 418 -21.14 17.57 -2.81
C ARG A 418 -21.63 17.00 -1.48
N SER A 419 -20.73 16.80 -0.52
CA SER A 419 -21.05 16.17 0.76
C SER A 419 -21.72 17.10 1.76
N ASP A 420 -21.52 18.42 1.65
CA ASP A 420 -22.09 19.41 2.59
C ASP A 420 -23.35 20.09 2.03
N LEU A 421 -23.21 20.81 0.92
CA LEU A 421 -24.25 21.69 0.39
C LEU A 421 -25.23 20.96 -0.53
N LEU A 422 -24.71 20.11 -1.42
CA LEU A 422 -25.54 19.46 -2.46
C LEU A 422 -26.38 18.28 -1.94
N VAL A 423 -26.16 17.82 -0.70
CA VAL A 423 -27.00 16.77 -0.09
C VAL A 423 -28.46 17.22 0.07
N ARG A 424 -28.69 18.54 0.20
CA ARG A 424 -30.03 19.13 0.36
C ARG A 424 -30.81 19.31 -0.94
N PHE A 425 -30.16 19.12 -2.09
CA PHE A 425 -30.76 19.30 -3.40
C PHE A 425 -31.21 17.96 -3.98
N GLU A 426 -32.09 18.01 -4.98
CA GLU A 426 -32.54 16.82 -5.69
C GLU A 426 -31.39 16.03 -6.33
N THR A 427 -31.61 14.73 -6.50
CA THR A 427 -30.62 13.74 -6.95
C THR A 427 -29.93 14.13 -8.26
N VAL A 428 -30.65 14.79 -9.16
CA VAL A 428 -30.12 15.26 -10.45
C VAL A 428 -29.08 16.36 -10.25
N TYR A 429 -29.39 17.41 -9.47
CA TYR A 429 -28.44 18.48 -9.16
C TYR A 429 -27.28 17.98 -8.30
N ARG A 430 -27.56 17.08 -7.36
CA ARG A 430 -26.55 16.46 -6.47
C ARG A 430 -25.46 15.71 -7.22
N ASN A 431 -25.79 15.09 -8.35
CA ASN A 431 -24.82 14.32 -9.16
C ASN A 431 -24.33 15.06 -10.41
N GLY A 432 -25.17 15.88 -11.03
CA GLY A 432 -24.84 16.63 -12.25
C GLY A 432 -23.89 17.81 -11.99
N MET A 433 -24.12 18.60 -10.94
CA MET A 433 -23.30 19.78 -10.65
C MET A 433 -21.83 19.44 -10.36
N PRO A 434 -21.50 18.40 -9.56
CA PRO A 434 -20.10 17.99 -9.36
C PRO A 434 -19.41 17.55 -10.64
N LEU A 435 -20.12 16.89 -11.55
CA LEU A 435 -19.56 16.44 -12.83
C LEU A 435 -19.23 17.63 -13.74
N LEU A 436 -20.13 18.61 -13.82
CA LEU A 436 -19.90 19.85 -14.57
C LEU A 436 -18.76 20.66 -13.95
N ALA A 437 -18.74 20.82 -12.63
CA ALA A 437 -17.67 21.51 -11.92
C ALA A 437 -16.31 20.82 -12.14
N ALA A 438 -16.28 19.48 -12.18
CA ALA A 438 -15.07 18.71 -12.48
C ALA A 438 -14.61 18.95 -13.92
N GLY A 439 -15.53 18.95 -14.89
CA GLY A 439 -15.22 19.30 -16.28
C GLY A 439 -14.65 20.72 -16.43
N ILE A 440 -15.28 21.71 -15.77
CA ILE A 440 -14.79 23.08 -15.72
C ILE A 440 -13.39 23.15 -15.08
N ALA A 441 -13.16 22.42 -13.99
CA ALA A 441 -11.86 22.37 -13.34
C ALA A 441 -10.77 21.76 -14.24
N VAL A 442 -11.07 20.67 -14.97
CA VAL A 442 -10.15 20.07 -15.95
C VAL A 442 -9.75 21.10 -17.02
N LEU A 443 -10.71 21.83 -17.57
CA LEU A 443 -10.48 22.85 -18.60
C LEU A 443 -9.75 24.08 -18.03
N ALA A 444 -10.18 24.61 -16.89
CA ALA A 444 -9.55 25.77 -16.28
C ALA A 444 -8.09 25.49 -15.90
N VAL A 445 -7.80 24.34 -15.27
CA VAL A 445 -6.43 23.95 -14.93
C VAL A 445 -5.62 23.67 -16.20
N GLY A 446 -6.23 23.04 -17.21
CA GLY A 446 -5.63 22.87 -18.52
C GLY A 446 -5.22 24.20 -19.15
N ALA A 447 -6.08 25.22 -19.12
CA ALA A 447 -5.81 26.53 -19.70
C ALA A 447 -4.75 27.34 -18.93
N LEU A 448 -4.83 27.34 -17.60
CA LEU A 448 -4.01 28.21 -16.75
C LEU A 448 -2.55 27.75 -16.58
N PHE A 449 -2.25 26.49 -16.86
CA PHE A 449 -0.93 25.91 -16.64
C PHE A 449 -0.40 25.21 -17.89
N ASP A 450 0.93 25.24 -18.10
CA ASP A 450 1.60 24.62 -19.26
C ASP A 450 2.45 23.38 -18.91
N ASP A 451 2.28 22.82 -17.72
CA ASP A 451 3.03 21.61 -17.35
C ASP A 451 2.51 20.33 -18.04
N ALA A 452 3.28 19.23 -17.92
CA ALA A 452 2.94 17.96 -18.57
C ALA A 452 1.56 17.43 -18.16
N PHE A 453 1.15 17.66 -16.92
CA PHE A 453 -0.15 17.23 -16.42
C PHE A 453 -1.29 18.09 -17.00
N ALA A 454 -1.12 19.41 -17.07
CA ALA A 454 -2.08 20.30 -17.70
C ALA A 454 -2.26 20.01 -19.19
N ARG A 455 -1.18 19.66 -19.91
CA ARG A 455 -1.27 19.20 -21.30
C ARG A 455 -2.05 17.88 -21.44
N CYS A 456 -1.88 16.96 -20.49
CA CYS A 456 -2.70 15.74 -20.44
C CYS A 456 -4.17 16.05 -20.16
N LEU A 457 -4.47 16.97 -19.23
CA LEU A 457 -5.82 17.46 -18.96
C LEU A 457 -6.45 18.14 -20.18
N ARG A 458 -5.68 18.91 -20.96
CA ARG A 458 -6.13 19.44 -22.26
C ARG A 458 -6.44 18.32 -23.25
N GLY A 459 -5.75 17.19 -23.21
CA GLY A 459 -6.13 16.03 -24.01
C GLY A 459 -7.45 15.40 -23.54
N ALA A 460 -7.62 15.23 -22.23
CA ALA A 460 -8.77 14.58 -21.60
C ALA A 460 -10.06 15.43 -21.58
N GLY A 461 -9.94 16.77 -21.58
CA GLY A 461 -11.09 17.67 -21.61
C GLY A 461 -11.91 17.56 -22.89
N VAL A 462 -11.27 17.26 -24.02
CA VAL A 462 -11.93 17.08 -25.33
C VAL A 462 -12.98 15.96 -25.30
N PRO A 463 -12.63 14.70 -24.97
CA PRO A 463 -13.63 13.63 -24.93
C PRO A 463 -14.69 13.87 -23.85
N MET A 464 -14.35 14.46 -22.70
CA MET A 464 -15.36 14.80 -21.68
C MET A 464 -16.42 15.76 -22.21
N LEU A 465 -16.03 16.79 -22.96
CA LEU A 465 -16.95 17.74 -23.57
C LEU A 465 -17.83 17.11 -24.65
N VAL A 466 -17.27 16.22 -25.48
CA VAL A 466 -18.04 15.47 -26.48
C VAL A 466 -19.04 14.53 -25.81
N THR A 467 -18.61 13.78 -24.80
CA THR A 467 -19.49 12.86 -24.05
C THR A 467 -20.59 13.63 -23.35
N ALA A 468 -20.30 14.79 -22.76
CA ALA A 468 -21.32 15.66 -22.17
C ALA A 468 -22.33 16.13 -23.22
N ALA A 469 -21.86 16.58 -24.39
CA ALA A 469 -22.73 17.00 -25.49
C ALA A 469 -23.62 15.85 -25.99
N ILE A 470 -23.06 14.66 -26.22
CA ILE A 470 -23.81 13.46 -26.62
C ILE A 470 -24.84 13.09 -25.55
N PHE A 471 -24.47 13.10 -24.27
CA PHE A 471 -25.39 12.77 -23.18
C PHE A 471 -26.56 13.75 -23.11
N THR A 472 -26.30 15.05 -23.22
CA THR A 472 -27.35 16.08 -23.33
C THR A 472 -28.20 15.91 -24.58
N ALA A 473 -27.63 15.40 -25.67
CA ALA A 473 -28.31 15.16 -26.93
C ALA A 473 -29.06 13.81 -27.00
N ALA A 474 -28.79 12.87 -26.09
CA ALA A 474 -29.46 11.57 -26.05
C ALA A 474 -30.61 11.53 -25.03
N PHE A 475 -30.53 12.27 -23.92
CA PHE A 475 -31.47 12.14 -22.79
C PHE A 475 -32.10 13.48 -22.37
N PRO A 476 -32.98 14.08 -23.20
CA PRO A 476 -33.55 15.41 -22.91
C PRO A 476 -34.53 15.39 -21.73
N GLY A 477 -35.31 14.31 -21.59
CA GLY A 477 -36.37 14.17 -20.60
C GLY A 477 -35.89 13.64 -19.24
N ALA A 478 -34.62 13.29 -19.11
CA ALA A 478 -34.02 12.93 -17.83
C ALA A 478 -33.64 14.17 -16.99
N TYR A 479 -33.75 15.37 -17.57
CA TYR A 479 -33.46 16.63 -16.90
C TYR A 479 -34.72 17.15 -16.22
N VAL A 480 -34.93 16.66 -14.98
CA VAL A 480 -35.80 17.22 -13.93
C VAL A 480 -37.23 17.55 -14.40
N ASP A 481 -38.20 16.76 -13.91
CA ASP A 481 -39.62 17.11 -14.02
C ASP A 481 -39.86 18.55 -13.53
N GLY A 482 -40.33 19.43 -14.40
CA GLY A 482 -40.65 20.83 -14.07
C GLY A 482 -39.74 21.90 -14.69
N LEU A 483 -38.65 21.54 -15.38
CA LEU A 483 -37.90 22.51 -16.17
C LEU A 483 -38.60 22.81 -17.51
N PRO A 484 -38.64 24.09 -17.95
CA PRO A 484 -39.19 24.44 -19.26
C PRO A 484 -38.44 23.76 -20.41
N ALA A 485 -39.15 23.38 -21.47
CA ALA A 485 -38.61 22.68 -22.64
C ALA A 485 -37.44 23.42 -23.34
N TRP A 486 -37.30 24.73 -23.14
CA TRP A 486 -36.21 25.55 -23.71
C TRP A 486 -34.87 25.41 -22.96
N SER A 487 -34.84 24.78 -21.79
CA SER A 487 -33.63 24.63 -20.96
C SER A 487 -32.59 23.70 -21.60
N ALA A 488 -33.01 22.57 -22.16
CA ALA A 488 -32.13 21.62 -22.84
C ALA A 488 -31.40 22.21 -24.08
N PRO A 489 -32.07 22.91 -25.01
CA PRO A 489 -31.40 23.58 -26.13
C PRO A 489 -30.44 24.68 -25.68
N SER A 490 -30.80 25.43 -24.65
CA SER A 490 -29.95 26.48 -24.08
C SER A 490 -28.67 25.90 -23.47
N PHE A 491 -28.78 24.76 -22.78
CA PHE A 491 -27.63 24.08 -22.16
C PHE A 491 -26.66 23.49 -23.20
N GLY A 492 -27.18 22.87 -24.25
CA GLY A 492 -26.35 22.36 -25.35
C GLY A 492 -25.65 23.48 -26.13
N ALA A 493 -26.35 24.58 -26.40
CA ALA A 493 -25.75 25.77 -27.01
C ALA A 493 -24.64 26.36 -26.12
N ALA A 494 -24.83 26.38 -24.80
CA ALA A 494 -23.81 26.84 -23.85
C ALA A 494 -22.56 25.93 -23.87
N ILE A 495 -22.71 24.60 -23.93
CA ILE A 495 -21.57 23.67 -24.05
C ILE A 495 -20.82 23.91 -25.37
N ALA A 496 -21.54 23.98 -26.49
CA ALA A 496 -20.93 24.23 -27.79
C ALA A 496 -20.19 25.60 -27.82
N GLY A 497 -20.83 26.65 -27.33
CA GLY A 497 -20.22 27.98 -27.21
C GLY A 497 -18.98 27.98 -26.32
N ALA A 498 -19.04 27.32 -25.15
CA ALA A 498 -17.90 27.18 -24.24
C ALA A 498 -16.74 26.42 -24.88
N THR A 499 -17.01 25.35 -25.64
CA THR A 499 -15.95 24.59 -26.36
C THR A 499 -15.25 25.43 -27.43
N LEU A 500 -16.00 26.25 -28.18
CA LEU A 500 -15.46 27.13 -29.21
C LEU A 500 -14.66 28.30 -28.59
N ALA A 501 -15.18 28.92 -27.52
CA ALA A 501 -14.48 29.96 -26.79
C ALA A 501 -13.16 29.43 -26.19
N TYR A 502 -13.18 28.22 -25.64
CA TYR A 502 -11.99 27.56 -25.10
C TYR A 502 -10.98 27.19 -26.19
N ALA A 503 -11.43 26.76 -27.37
CA ALA A 503 -10.58 26.52 -28.53
C ALA A 503 -9.81 27.78 -28.96
N TYR A 504 -10.49 28.93 -28.92
CA TYR A 504 -9.90 30.22 -29.24
C TYR A 504 -8.91 30.67 -28.16
N ALA A 505 -9.22 30.47 -26.88
CA ALA A 505 -8.35 30.83 -25.77
C ALA A 505 -7.02 30.04 -25.75
N ILE A 506 -7.04 28.76 -26.12
CA ILE A 506 -5.85 27.88 -26.11
C ILE A 506 -5.17 27.79 -27.50
N CYS A 507 -5.77 28.38 -28.53
CA CYS A 507 -5.33 28.27 -29.92
C CYS A 507 -5.15 26.79 -30.37
N SER A 508 -5.98 25.88 -29.88
CA SER A 508 -5.87 24.46 -30.19
C SER A 508 -6.85 24.04 -31.29
N PRO A 509 -6.38 23.51 -32.43
CA PRO A 509 -7.25 23.10 -33.53
C PRO A 509 -8.15 21.92 -33.15
N VAL A 510 -7.70 21.06 -32.22
CA VAL A 510 -8.48 19.90 -31.78
C VAL A 510 -9.80 20.34 -31.15
N TYR A 511 -9.75 21.32 -30.24
CA TYR A 511 -10.94 21.86 -29.57
C TYR A 511 -11.90 22.58 -30.52
N PHE A 512 -11.38 23.21 -31.57
CA PHE A 512 -12.22 23.84 -32.58
C PHE A 512 -13.06 22.81 -33.34
N PHE A 513 -12.43 21.71 -33.80
CA PHE A 513 -13.14 20.62 -34.46
C PHE A 513 -14.11 19.91 -33.51
N THR A 514 -13.77 19.82 -32.22
CA THR A 514 -14.67 19.31 -31.20
C THR A 514 -15.91 20.20 -31.02
N GLY A 515 -15.73 21.52 -30.96
CA GLY A 515 -16.85 22.46 -30.90
C GLY A 515 -17.75 22.36 -32.13
N LEU A 516 -17.16 22.25 -33.32
CA LEU A 516 -17.93 22.05 -34.56
C LEU A 516 -18.71 20.72 -34.55
N ALA A 517 -18.09 19.63 -34.09
CA ALA A 517 -18.76 18.34 -33.96
C ALA A 517 -19.95 18.41 -32.96
N ASN A 518 -19.79 19.12 -31.85
CA ASN A 518 -20.88 19.34 -30.89
C ASN A 518 -22.03 20.16 -31.50
N VAL A 519 -21.72 21.19 -32.30
CA VAL A 519 -22.73 21.96 -33.04
C VAL A 519 -23.48 21.06 -34.03
N VAL A 520 -22.78 20.21 -34.79
CA VAL A 520 -23.40 19.28 -35.74
C VAL A 520 -24.29 18.25 -35.04
N LEU A 521 -23.85 17.68 -33.92
CA LEU A 521 -24.64 16.76 -33.10
C LEU A 521 -25.91 17.45 -32.58
N PHE A 522 -25.80 18.70 -32.13
CA PHE A 522 -26.94 19.46 -31.65
C PHE A 522 -27.93 19.79 -32.76
N LEU A 523 -27.42 20.26 -33.91
CA LEU A 523 -28.21 20.57 -35.09
C LEU A 523 -28.97 19.34 -35.59
N GLY A 524 -28.29 18.19 -35.67
CA GLY A 524 -28.88 16.90 -36.06
C GLY A 524 -30.01 16.47 -35.12
N ARG A 525 -29.88 16.69 -33.81
CA ARG A 525 -30.94 16.44 -32.83
C ARG A 525 -32.13 17.39 -33.02
N THR A 526 -31.91 18.70 -33.14
CA THR A 526 -33.00 19.65 -33.37
C THR A 526 -33.75 19.32 -34.66
N LEU A 527 -33.05 18.87 -35.70
CA LEU A 527 -33.67 18.40 -36.94
C LEU A 527 -34.46 17.09 -36.73
N TYR A 528 -33.99 16.18 -35.88
CA TYR A 528 -34.72 14.97 -35.51
C TYR A 528 -36.01 15.29 -34.74
N GLU A 529 -35.98 16.21 -33.79
CA GLU A 529 -37.16 16.64 -33.04
C GLU A 529 -38.16 17.40 -33.92
N LEU A 530 -37.67 18.27 -34.82
CA LEU A 530 -38.49 18.94 -35.84
C LEU A 530 -39.11 17.93 -36.81
N ALA A 531 -38.35 16.92 -37.24
CA ALA A 531 -38.83 15.82 -38.07
C ALA A 531 -39.86 14.95 -37.34
N GLY A 532 -39.71 14.74 -36.03
CA GLY A 532 -40.71 14.09 -35.18
C GLY A 532 -42.01 14.90 -35.06
N GLY A 533 -41.89 16.23 -34.97
CA GLY A 533 -43.04 17.15 -35.01
C GLY A 533 -43.76 17.15 -36.36
N LEU A 534 -42.99 17.18 -37.45
CA LEU A 534 -43.50 17.06 -38.83
C LEU A 534 -44.11 15.67 -39.10
N ARG A 535 -43.54 14.61 -38.55
CA ARG A 535 -44.06 13.23 -38.67
C ARG A 535 -45.43 13.09 -38.02
N ARG A 536 -45.68 13.75 -36.89
CA ARG A 536 -47.03 13.80 -36.27
C ARG A 536 -48.05 14.57 -37.11
N MET A 537 -47.59 15.45 -38.01
CA MET A 537 -48.47 16.19 -38.92
C MET A 537 -48.71 15.48 -40.26
N PHE A 538 -47.82 14.57 -40.70
CA PHE A 538 -47.84 13.99 -42.06
C PHE A 538 -47.79 12.46 -42.13
N ASP A 539 -47.83 11.74 -41.01
CA ASP A 539 -47.90 10.27 -40.89
C ASP A 539 -46.87 9.47 -41.73
N TRP A 540 -45.66 10.04 -41.90
CA TRP A 540 -44.63 9.45 -42.74
C TRP A 540 -43.67 8.57 -41.93
N GLU A 541 -43.83 7.25 -42.01
CA GLU A 541 -43.05 6.27 -41.22
C GLU A 541 -41.56 6.15 -41.61
N GLY A 542 -41.18 6.57 -42.83
CA GLY A 542 -39.81 6.42 -43.36
C GLY A 542 -38.81 7.54 -42.99
N ALA A 543 -39.27 8.69 -42.50
CA ALA A 543 -38.44 9.89 -42.32
C ALA A 543 -37.29 9.70 -41.31
N THR A 544 -37.50 8.85 -40.30
CA THR A 544 -36.55 8.58 -39.22
C THR A 544 -35.24 7.96 -39.73
N TRP A 545 -35.33 7.06 -40.71
CA TRP A 545 -34.17 6.37 -41.29
C TRP A 545 -33.39 7.27 -42.25
N PHE A 546 -34.07 8.19 -42.94
CA PHE A 546 -33.44 9.17 -43.83
C PHE A 546 -32.60 10.19 -43.07
N VAL A 547 -33.09 10.69 -41.93
CA VAL A 547 -32.35 11.64 -41.08
C VAL A 547 -31.10 10.98 -40.48
N TRP A 548 -31.19 9.74 -40.00
CA TRP A 548 -30.03 9.00 -39.53
C TRP A 548 -29.00 8.76 -40.64
N GLY A 549 -29.44 8.44 -41.86
CA GLY A 549 -28.56 8.33 -43.03
C GLY A 549 -27.78 9.62 -43.31
N LEU A 550 -28.42 10.78 -43.19
CA LEU A 550 -27.77 12.08 -43.42
C LEU A 550 -26.72 12.43 -42.35
N VAL A 551 -27.00 12.06 -41.09
CA VAL A 551 -26.07 12.23 -39.96
C VAL A 551 -24.83 11.34 -40.14
N TRP A 552 -25.01 10.06 -40.48
CA TRP A 552 -23.89 9.14 -40.75
C TRP A 552 -23.09 9.57 -41.98
N PHE A 553 -23.74 10.10 -43.00
CA PHE A 553 -23.09 10.67 -44.18
C PHE A 553 -22.25 11.91 -43.84
N ALA A 554 -22.77 12.84 -43.04
CA ALA A 554 -22.02 14.02 -42.58
C ALA A 554 -20.80 13.64 -41.71
N LEU A 555 -20.96 12.65 -40.84
CA LEU A 555 -19.87 12.13 -40.02
C LEU A 555 -18.79 11.45 -40.88
N GLY A 556 -19.20 10.66 -41.87
CA GLY A 556 -18.31 10.06 -42.88
C GLY A 556 -17.58 11.10 -43.73
N ALA A 557 -18.28 12.17 -44.15
CA ALA A 557 -17.69 13.28 -44.89
C ALA A 557 -16.65 14.05 -44.06
N MET A 558 -16.90 14.27 -42.77
CA MET A 558 -15.91 14.89 -41.85
C MET A 558 -14.66 14.03 -41.65
N ILE A 559 -14.82 12.70 -41.54
CA ILE A 559 -13.69 11.77 -41.40
C ILE A 559 -12.88 11.69 -42.70
N SER A 560 -13.53 11.70 -43.86
CA SER A 560 -12.88 11.76 -45.17
C SER A 560 -12.15 13.09 -45.41
N ALA A 561 -12.71 14.22 -44.97
CA ALA A 561 -12.06 15.53 -45.04
C ALA A 561 -10.78 15.61 -44.19
N ARG A 562 -10.72 14.87 -43.06
CA ARG A 562 -9.51 14.75 -42.22
C ARG A 562 -8.39 13.95 -42.90
N LYS A 563 -8.71 12.95 -43.72
CA LYS A 563 -7.73 12.15 -44.48
C LYS A 563 -7.18 12.88 -45.72
N ALA A 564 -7.90 13.86 -46.26
CA ALA A 564 -7.56 14.54 -47.51
C ALA A 564 -6.69 15.81 -47.36
N GLY A 565 -6.11 16.09 -46.18
CA GLY A 565 -5.16 17.21 -46.01
C GLY A 565 -5.77 18.62 -45.91
N LEU A 566 -7.11 18.73 -45.83
CA LEU A 566 -7.82 20.02 -45.70
C LEU A 566 -7.53 20.76 -44.37
N ALA A 567 -6.94 20.08 -43.39
CA ALA A 567 -6.55 20.66 -42.10
C ALA A 567 -5.52 21.80 -42.23
N ASN A 568 -4.70 21.81 -43.29
CA ASN A 568 -3.73 22.88 -43.56
C ASN A 568 -4.37 24.17 -44.09
N TRP A 569 -5.57 24.08 -44.68
CA TRP A 569 -6.27 25.25 -45.23
C TRP A 569 -7.12 25.96 -44.16
N LEU A 570 -7.81 25.20 -43.29
CA LEU A 570 -8.58 25.75 -42.16
C LEU A 570 -7.69 26.35 -41.04
N ALA A 571 -6.42 25.95 -40.94
CA ALA A 571 -5.44 26.54 -40.04
C ALA A 571 -5.09 28.02 -40.35
N ARG A 572 -5.56 28.58 -41.48
CA ARG A 572 -5.42 30.01 -41.80
C ARG A 572 -6.40 30.91 -41.05
N PHE A 573 -7.51 30.37 -40.52
CA PHE A 573 -8.53 31.12 -39.77
C PHE A 573 -8.38 31.00 -38.24
N VAL A 574 -7.39 30.24 -37.75
CA VAL A 574 -7.11 30.11 -36.31
C VAL A 574 -6.10 31.20 -35.90
N PRO A 575 -6.33 31.96 -34.81
CA PRO A 575 -5.37 32.93 -34.31
C PRO A 575 -4.05 32.22 -34.02
N ARG A 576 -3.00 32.58 -34.75
CA ARG A 576 -1.66 32.09 -34.44
C ARG A 576 -1.24 32.70 -33.12
N GLY A 577 -1.23 31.88 -32.07
CA GLY A 577 -0.48 32.20 -30.86
C GLY A 577 0.93 32.60 -31.26
N ARG A 578 1.37 33.77 -30.77
CA ARG A 578 2.68 34.34 -31.01
C ARG A 578 3.70 33.22 -30.87
N LYS A 579 4.39 32.86 -31.95
CA LYS A 579 5.55 31.97 -31.85
C LYS A 579 6.50 32.70 -30.89
N GLU A 580 6.69 32.16 -29.69
CA GLU A 580 7.81 32.53 -28.84
C GLU A 580 9.07 32.25 -29.67
N SER A 581 9.65 33.34 -30.18
CA SER A 581 10.98 33.35 -30.74
C SER A 581 11.97 33.25 -29.59
N ALA A 582 12.72 32.15 -29.59
CA ALA A 582 13.86 31.79 -28.71
C ALA A 582 13.52 31.21 -27.33
#